data_AF-A0A934WUM1-F1
#
_entry.id   AF-A0A934WUM1-F1
#
_cell.length_a   1.000
_cell.length_b   1.000
_cell.length_c   1.000
_cell.angle_alpha   90.00
_cell.angle_beta   90.00
_cell.angle_gamma   90.00
#
_symmetry.space_group_name_H-M   'P 1'
#
loop_
_entity.id
_entity.type
_entity.pdbx_description
1 polymer ?
#
loop_
_entity_poly.entity_id
_entity_poly.type
_entity_poly.pdbx_seq_one_letter_code
_entity_poly.pdbx_strand_id
1 'polypeptide(L)'
;MDATIRRLQNNLITLGTGTIAFGIWTVIKYFLLCTVDIPNIIDSTGQIPDDIYRIAFFIIVMTVAIFDFILRCVIGFSARSEGRGKKKGWFYLITAIITILLYVFGVITEITAMFSATEGLLNKIITLLIDTTSIVLIIEIIISSIKLKKLLRVRGGAHE
;
A
#
# COMPACT_ATOMS: atom_id res chain seq x y z
N MET A 1 -21.87 -23.74 -6.87
CA MET A 1 -20.74 -22.93 -6.38
C MET A 1 -21.31 -21.95 -5.37
N ASP A 2 -20.97 -22.14 -4.11
CA ASP A 2 -21.65 -21.49 -2.98
C ASP A 2 -21.50 -19.97 -3.10
N ALA A 3 -22.60 -19.23 -2.88
CA ALA A 3 -22.63 -17.78 -3.04
C ALA A 3 -21.50 -17.08 -2.25
N THR A 4 -21.12 -17.63 -1.10
CA THR A 4 -20.02 -17.17 -0.25
C THR A 4 -18.66 -17.22 -0.95
N ILE A 5 -18.34 -18.31 -1.67
CA ILE A 5 -17.06 -18.44 -2.38
C ILE A 5 -16.99 -17.41 -3.51
N ARG A 6 -18.09 -17.24 -4.26
CA ARG A 6 -18.19 -16.23 -5.34
C ARG A 6 -17.97 -14.82 -4.79
N ARG A 7 -18.58 -14.52 -3.64
CA ARG A 7 -18.43 -13.22 -2.98
C ARG A 7 -16.98 -12.95 -2.54
N LEU A 8 -16.32 -13.92 -1.90
CA LEU A 8 -14.92 -13.77 -1.48
C LEU A 8 -13.98 -13.59 -2.68
N GLN A 9 -14.23 -14.31 -3.78
CA GLN A 9 -13.49 -14.19 -5.02
C GLN A 9 -13.63 -12.80 -5.66
N ASN A 10 -14.87 -12.30 -5.76
CA ASN A 10 -15.14 -10.96 -6.28
C ASN A 10 -14.54 -9.87 -5.38
N ASN A 11 -14.60 -10.05 -4.05
CA ASN A 11 -13.94 -9.16 -3.10
C ASN A 11 -12.43 -9.12 -3.32
N LEU A 12 -11.76 -10.27 -3.46
CA LEU A 12 -10.31 -10.32 -3.71
C LEU A 12 -9.90 -9.63 -5.00
N ILE A 13 -10.70 -9.76 -6.06
CA ILE A 13 -10.46 -9.06 -7.34
C ILE A 13 -10.59 -7.55 -7.15
N THR A 14 -11.64 -7.10 -6.47
CA THR A 14 -11.93 -5.68 -6.24
C THR A 14 -10.88 -5.05 -5.35
N LEU A 15 -10.59 -5.67 -4.20
CA LEU A 15 -9.58 -5.22 -3.25
C LEU A 15 -8.19 -5.23 -3.87
N GLY A 16 -7.82 -6.29 -4.61
CA GLY A 16 -6.53 -6.36 -5.30
C GLY A 16 -6.36 -5.27 -6.36
N THR A 17 -7.44 -4.88 -7.04
CA THR A 17 -7.43 -3.74 -7.97
C THR A 17 -7.27 -2.42 -7.22
N GLY A 18 -7.97 -2.26 -6.08
CA GLY A 18 -7.81 -1.13 -5.18
C GLY A 18 -6.37 -0.97 -4.71
N THR A 19 -5.73 -2.03 -4.22
CA THR A 19 -4.34 -2.00 -3.77
C THR A 19 -3.36 -1.53 -4.86
N ILE A 20 -3.57 -1.94 -6.12
CA ILE A 20 -2.77 -1.47 -7.25
C ILE A 20 -3.00 0.03 -7.49
N ALA A 21 -4.26 0.47 -7.52
CA ALA A 21 -4.60 1.88 -7.72
C ALA A 21 -4.02 2.78 -6.62
N PHE A 22 -4.11 2.36 -5.36
CA PHE A 22 -3.47 3.07 -4.25
C PHE A 22 -1.93 3.02 -4.35
N GLY A 23 -1.33 1.97 -4.93
CA GLY A 23 0.10 1.96 -5.22
C GLY A 23 0.51 3.02 -6.24
N ILE A 24 -0.28 3.23 -7.29
CA ILE A 24 -0.05 4.32 -8.24
C ILE A 24 -0.15 5.68 -7.53
N TRP A 25 -1.13 5.83 -6.64
CA TRP A 25 -1.27 7.03 -5.82
C TRP A 25 -0.01 7.32 -4.98
N THR A 26 0.58 6.30 -4.34
CA THR A 26 1.82 6.46 -3.57
C THR A 26 2.96 7.04 -4.43
N VAL A 27 3.12 6.55 -5.67
CA VAL A 27 4.13 7.09 -6.59
C VAL A 27 3.84 8.55 -6.94
N ILE A 28 2.58 8.89 -7.20
CA ILE A 28 2.17 10.28 -7.48
C ILE A 28 2.43 11.18 -6.26
N LYS A 29 2.09 10.75 -5.05
CA LYS A 29 2.34 11.48 -3.79
C LYS A 29 3.82 11.81 -3.64
N TYR A 30 4.71 10.83 -3.79
CA TYR A 30 6.16 11.06 -3.66
C TYR A 30 6.72 11.92 -4.80
N PHE A 31 6.20 11.77 -6.02
CA PHE A 31 6.59 12.64 -7.14
C PHE A 31 6.20 14.10 -6.88
N LEU A 32 4.99 14.37 -6.37
CA LEU A 32 4.53 15.71 -6.00
C LEU A 32 5.34 16.28 -4.84
N LEU A 33 5.57 15.50 -3.78
CA LEU A 33 6.41 15.89 -2.65
C LEU A 33 7.80 16.37 -3.14
N CYS A 34 8.39 15.61 -4.04
CA CYS A 34 9.71 15.90 -4.57
C CYS A 34 9.78 17.11 -5.51
N THR A 35 8.73 17.38 -6.28
CA THR A 35 8.71 18.44 -7.29
C THR A 35 8.14 19.75 -6.77
N VAL A 36 7.20 19.70 -5.82
CA VAL A 36 6.49 20.86 -5.30
C VAL A 36 7.02 21.26 -3.92
N ASP A 37 7.05 20.33 -2.95
CA ASP A 37 7.29 20.70 -1.55
C ASP A 37 8.78 20.90 -1.22
N ILE A 38 9.66 20.02 -1.71
CA ILE A 38 11.11 20.12 -1.45
C ILE A 38 11.74 21.45 -1.92
N PRO A 39 11.53 21.91 -3.18
CA PRO A 39 12.05 23.22 -3.60
C PRO A 39 11.59 24.37 -2.69
N ASN A 40 10.31 24.39 -2.32
CA ASN A 40 9.76 25.45 -1.47
C ASN A 40 10.40 25.50 -0.07
N ILE A 41 10.74 24.34 0.50
CA ILE A 41 11.38 24.24 1.82
C ILE A 41 12.85 24.70 1.75
N ILE A 42 13.57 24.34 0.70
CA ILE A 42 14.99 24.69 0.53
C ILE A 42 15.14 26.21 0.30
N ASP A 43 14.29 26.81 -0.52
CA ASP A 43 14.32 28.26 -0.79
C ASP A 43 14.05 29.10 0.47
N SER A 44 13.24 28.57 1.40
CA SER A 44 12.89 29.25 2.64
C SER A 44 13.95 29.18 3.76
N THR A 45 14.89 28.22 3.70
CA THR A 45 15.82 27.94 4.81
C THR A 45 17.26 28.41 4.55
N GLY A 46 17.60 28.80 3.32
CA GLY A 46 18.86 29.49 2.99
C GLY A 46 20.16 28.72 3.30
N GLN A 47 20.09 27.46 3.75
CA GLN A 47 21.24 26.64 4.10
C GLN A 47 21.50 25.53 3.07
N ILE A 48 22.60 25.75 2.34
CA ILE A 48 23.43 24.86 1.52
C ILE A 48 22.72 24.17 0.34
N PRO A 49 22.88 24.73 -0.88
CA PRO A 49 22.61 24.03 -2.12
C PRO A 49 23.83 23.17 -2.47
N ASP A 50 23.68 21.87 -2.29
CA ASP A 50 24.39 20.95 -3.18
C ASP A 50 23.27 20.30 -3.97
N ASP A 51 23.06 20.76 -5.21
CA ASP A 51 22.08 20.18 -6.15
C ASP A 51 22.23 18.65 -6.21
N ILE A 52 23.44 18.17 -5.95
CA ILE A 52 23.81 16.76 -5.77
C ILE A 52 23.00 16.08 -4.65
N TYR A 53 22.90 16.66 -3.45
CA TYR A 53 22.11 16.05 -2.35
C TYR A 53 20.62 16.04 -2.65
N ARG A 54 20.10 17.09 -3.29
CA ARG A 54 18.68 17.15 -3.70
C ARG A 54 18.36 16.07 -4.72
N ILE A 55 19.20 15.91 -5.75
CA ILE A 55 19.07 14.87 -6.76
C ILE A 55 19.22 13.48 -6.13
N ALA A 56 20.21 13.29 -5.24
CA ALA A 56 20.40 12.02 -4.54
C ALA A 56 19.17 11.65 -3.69
N PHE A 57 18.62 12.60 -2.93
CA PHE A 57 17.42 12.40 -2.13
C PHE A 57 16.21 12.05 -3.02
N PHE A 58 16.03 12.77 -4.13
CA PHE A 58 15.00 12.47 -5.13
C PHE A 58 15.09 11.03 -5.63
N ILE A 59 16.29 10.61 -6.04
CA ILE A 59 16.53 9.25 -6.55
C ILE A 59 16.21 8.20 -5.48
N ILE A 60 16.64 8.43 -4.23
CA ILE A 60 16.37 7.51 -3.12
C ILE A 60 14.86 7.40 -2.86
N VAL A 61 14.16 8.52 -2.71
CA VAL A 61 12.71 8.53 -2.44
C VAL A 61 11.93 7.87 -3.58
N MET A 62 12.25 8.20 -4.83
CA MET A 62 11.61 7.58 -5.99
C MET A 62 11.89 6.08 -6.09
N THR A 63 13.11 5.64 -5.76
CA THR A 63 13.45 4.20 -5.73
C THR A 63 12.61 3.47 -4.69
N VAL A 64 12.46 4.04 -3.49
CA VAL A 64 11.62 3.46 -2.42
C VAL A 64 10.14 3.44 -2.85
N ALA A 65 9.65 4.51 -3.47
CA ALA A 65 8.27 4.60 -3.96
C ALA A 65 7.98 3.55 -5.05
N ILE A 66 8.91 3.35 -5.99
CA ILE A 66 8.79 2.31 -7.03
C ILE A 66 8.83 0.92 -6.40
N PHE A 67 9.71 0.69 -5.42
CA PHE A 67 9.77 -0.57 -4.71
C PHE A 67 8.46 -0.89 -3.97
N ASP A 68 7.89 0.07 -3.24
CA ASP A 68 6.57 -0.07 -2.60
C ASP A 68 5.48 -0.36 -3.64
N PHE A 69 5.49 0.35 -4.77
CA PHE A 69 4.55 0.11 -5.86
C PHE A 69 4.65 -1.32 -6.41
N ILE A 70 5.86 -1.84 -6.59
CA ILE A 70 6.09 -3.23 -7.03
C ILE A 70 5.53 -4.21 -6.00
N LEU A 71 5.76 -4.00 -4.70
CA LEU A 71 5.19 -4.85 -3.65
C LEU A 71 3.66 -4.86 -3.69
N ARG A 72 3.03 -3.69 -3.83
CA ARG A 72 1.58 -3.54 -3.97
C ARG A 72 1.05 -4.22 -5.23
N CYS A 73 1.78 -4.14 -6.34
CA CYS A 73 1.46 -4.88 -7.55
C CYS A 73 1.51 -6.39 -7.33
N VAL A 74 2.55 -6.91 -6.67
CA VAL A 74 2.67 -8.34 -6.35
C VAL A 74 1.50 -8.82 -5.49
N ILE A 75 1.13 -8.05 -4.47
CA ILE A 75 -0.03 -8.35 -3.60
C ILE A 75 -1.33 -8.30 -4.40
N GLY A 76 -1.57 -7.21 -5.13
CA GLY A 76 -2.80 -6.99 -5.88
C GLY A 76 -3.02 -7.99 -7.01
N PHE A 77 -1.98 -8.28 -7.81
CA PHE A 77 -2.05 -9.31 -8.85
C PHE A 77 -2.21 -10.71 -8.27
N SER A 78 -1.58 -11.01 -7.13
CA SER A 78 -1.76 -12.30 -6.45
C SER A 78 -3.18 -12.45 -5.90
N ALA A 79 -3.73 -11.42 -5.25
CA ALA A 79 -5.11 -11.39 -4.77
C ALA A 79 -6.11 -11.55 -5.92
N ARG A 80 -5.93 -10.80 -7.02
CA ARG A 80 -6.79 -10.92 -8.22
C ARG A 80 -6.69 -12.31 -8.86
N SER A 81 -5.49 -12.88 -8.91
CA SER A 81 -5.29 -14.23 -9.42
C SER A 81 -5.97 -15.28 -8.53
N GLU A 82 -5.90 -15.13 -7.21
CA GLU A 82 -6.57 -16.02 -6.26
C GLU A 82 -8.09 -15.89 -6.35
N GLY A 83 -8.61 -14.66 -6.48
CA GLY A 83 -10.02 -14.41 -6.73
C GLY A 83 -10.53 -15.02 -8.05
N ARG A 84 -9.65 -15.21 -9.05
CA ARG A 84 -9.97 -15.93 -10.30
C ARG A 84 -9.89 -17.47 -10.18
N GLY A 85 -9.71 -18.00 -8.98
CA GLY A 85 -9.63 -19.44 -8.73
C GLY A 85 -8.26 -20.07 -8.97
N LYS A 86 -7.20 -19.29 -9.26
CA LYS A 86 -5.85 -19.83 -9.34
C LYS A 86 -5.30 -20.06 -7.94
N LYS A 87 -4.69 -21.23 -7.69
CA LYS A 87 -4.02 -21.51 -6.41
C LYS A 87 -2.82 -20.57 -6.25
N LYS A 88 -2.78 -19.81 -5.16
CA LYS A 88 -1.65 -18.95 -4.78
C LYS A 88 -1.09 -19.37 -3.42
N GLY A 89 0.24 -19.34 -3.32
CA GLY A 89 0.97 -19.69 -2.10
C GLY A 89 0.72 -18.70 -0.96
N TRP A 90 1.32 -18.97 0.20
CA TRP A 90 1.27 -18.07 1.37
C TRP A 90 2.24 -16.89 1.26
N PHE A 91 3.18 -16.94 0.31
CA PHE A 91 4.21 -15.91 0.13
C PHE A 91 3.64 -14.48 0.04
N TYR A 92 2.65 -14.24 -0.82
CA TYR A 92 2.09 -12.89 -0.97
C TYR A 92 1.32 -12.41 0.27
N LEU A 93 0.83 -13.33 1.11
CA LEU A 93 0.20 -12.97 2.40
C LEU A 93 1.25 -12.50 3.40
N ILE A 94 2.42 -13.15 3.40
CA ILE A 94 3.57 -12.69 4.21
C ILE A 94 4.01 -11.31 3.72
N THR A 95 4.14 -11.11 2.40
CA THR A 95 4.44 -9.79 1.82
C THR A 95 3.40 -8.75 2.21
N ALA A 96 2.10 -9.11 2.22
CA ALA A 96 1.03 -8.22 2.64
C ALA A 96 1.13 -7.82 4.12
N ILE A 97 1.46 -8.75 5.01
CA ILE A 97 1.69 -8.48 6.44
C ILE A 97 2.89 -7.55 6.63
N ILE A 98 4.02 -7.83 5.97
CA ILE A 98 5.21 -6.95 6.02
C ILE A 98 4.85 -5.55 5.54
N THR A 99 4.10 -5.45 4.44
CA THR A 99 3.64 -4.18 3.89
C THR A 99 2.80 -3.42 4.92
N ILE A 100 1.83 -4.08 5.58
CA ILE A 100 1.05 -3.45 6.66
C ILE A 100 1.95 -2.89 7.76
N LEU A 101 2.97 -3.63 8.21
CA LEU A 101 3.88 -3.15 9.26
C LEU A 101 4.63 -1.89 8.84
N LEU A 102 5.08 -1.82 7.58
CA LEU A 102 5.72 -0.61 7.03
C LEU A 102 4.74 0.57 6.98
N TYR A 103 3.49 0.34 6.58
CA TYR A 103 2.47 1.39 6.57
C TYR A 103 2.08 1.87 7.96
N VAL A 104 1.98 0.96 8.94
CA VAL A 104 1.70 1.35 10.33
C VAL A 104 2.83 2.22 10.87
N PHE A 105 4.08 1.90 10.57
CA PHE A 105 5.21 2.75 10.93
C PHE A 105 5.10 4.13 10.26
N GLY A 106 4.78 4.18 8.97
CA GLY A 106 4.56 5.45 8.24
C GLY A 106 3.40 6.28 8.79
N VAL A 107 2.30 5.66 9.19
CA VAL A 107 1.17 6.36 9.81
C VAL A 107 1.55 6.92 11.18
N ILE A 108 2.32 6.18 11.99
CA ILE A 108 2.80 6.66 13.28
C ILE A 108 3.72 7.88 13.10
N THR A 109 4.64 7.84 12.12
CA THR A 109 5.52 8.98 11.85
C THR A 109 4.76 10.20 11.32
N GLU A 110 3.73 10.00 10.50
CA GLU A 110 2.86 11.10 10.07
C GLU A 110 2.08 11.70 11.26
N ILE A 111 1.53 10.86 12.15
CA ILE A 111 0.82 11.31 13.36
C ILE A 111 1.74 12.14 14.26
N THR A 112 2.96 11.67 14.54
CA THR A 112 3.89 12.44 15.38
C THR A 112 4.28 13.76 14.72
N ALA A 113 4.46 13.78 13.39
CA ALA A 113 4.71 15.00 12.63
C ALA A 113 3.51 15.97 12.58
N MET A 114 2.29 15.50 12.80
CA MET A 114 1.11 16.38 12.92
C MET A 114 1.12 17.19 14.21
N PHE A 115 1.56 16.62 15.33
CA PHE A 115 1.62 17.33 16.61
C PHE A 115 2.65 18.46 16.63
N SER A 116 3.67 18.39 15.76
CA SER A 116 4.75 19.38 15.71
C SER A 116 4.57 20.45 14.62
N ALA A 117 3.51 20.41 13.82
CA ALA A 117 3.37 21.28 12.66
C ALA A 117 2.30 22.36 12.82
N THR A 118 2.67 23.60 12.49
CA THR A 118 1.79 24.77 12.45
C THR A 118 1.07 24.95 11.10
N GLU A 119 1.57 24.34 10.01
CA GLU A 119 1.01 24.46 8.67
C GLU A 119 0.75 23.10 7.99
N GLY A 120 -0.16 23.09 7.01
CA GLY A 120 -0.43 21.92 6.17
C GLY A 120 -1.25 20.80 6.84
N LEU A 121 -1.94 21.06 7.94
CA LEU A 121 -2.68 20.06 8.72
C LEU A 121 -3.74 19.32 7.89
N LEU A 122 -4.43 20.01 6.98
CA LEU A 122 -5.42 19.39 6.08
C LEU A 122 -4.77 18.38 5.12
N ASN A 123 -3.61 18.71 4.54
CA ASN A 123 -2.87 17.80 3.66
C ASN A 123 -2.42 16.54 4.43
N LYS A 124 -1.99 16.72 5.69
CA LYS A 124 -1.61 15.59 6.56
C LYS A 124 -2.81 14.70 6.89
N ILE A 125 -3.98 15.26 7.17
CA ILE A 125 -5.22 14.47 7.39
C ILE A 125 -5.59 13.68 6.14
N ILE A 126 -5.59 14.31 4.96
CA ILE A 126 -5.91 13.63 3.69
C ILE A 126 -4.95 12.46 3.47
N THR A 127 -3.67 12.71 3.70
CA THR A 127 -2.62 11.70 3.54
C THR A 127 -2.85 10.52 4.48
N LEU A 128 -3.08 10.80 5.76
CA LEU A 128 -3.36 9.78 6.78
C LEU A 128 -4.60 8.96 6.46
N LEU A 129 -5.68 9.58 5.95
CA LEU A 129 -6.89 8.87 5.51
C LEU A 129 -6.60 7.91 4.35
N ILE A 130 -5.81 8.34 3.37
CA ILE A 130 -5.45 7.52 2.21
C ILE A 130 -4.56 6.35 2.63
N ASP A 131 -3.58 6.59 3.50
CA ASP A 131 -2.67 5.55 3.99
C ASP A 131 -3.40 4.55 4.90
N THR A 132 -4.32 5.03 5.75
CA THR A 132 -5.21 4.17 6.56
C THR A 132 -6.12 3.32 5.68
N THR A 133 -6.70 3.90 4.63
CA THR A 133 -7.55 3.17 3.68
C THR A 133 -6.75 2.07 2.97
N SER A 134 -5.49 2.36 2.60
CA SER A 134 -4.60 1.37 2.01
C SER A 134 -4.34 0.19 2.94
N ILE A 135 -4.10 0.45 4.24
CA ILE A 135 -3.93 -0.60 5.25
C ILE A 135 -5.19 -1.47 5.33
N VAL A 136 -6.37 -0.85 5.42
CA VAL A 136 -7.66 -1.57 5.49
C VAL A 136 -7.85 -2.47 4.29
N LEU A 137 -7.53 -2.02 3.07
CA LEU A 137 -7.62 -2.86 1.86
C LEU A 137 -6.72 -4.09 1.94
N ILE A 138 -5.48 -3.94 2.41
CA ILE A 138 -4.54 -5.06 2.52
C ILE A 138 -5.01 -6.04 3.61
N ILE A 139 -5.53 -5.55 4.73
CA ILE A 139 -6.13 -6.39 5.79
C ILE A 139 -7.31 -7.20 5.24
N GLU A 140 -8.20 -6.56 4.50
CA GLU A 140 -9.36 -7.23 3.88
C GLU A 140 -8.94 -8.29 2.85
N ILE A 141 -7.85 -8.06 2.10
CA ILE A 141 -7.25 -9.08 1.23
C ILE A 141 -6.80 -10.28 2.05
N ILE A 142 -6.08 -10.08 3.14
CA ILE A 142 -5.57 -11.15 4.00
C ILE A 142 -6.74 -11.97 4.57
N ILE A 143 -7.72 -11.30 5.17
CA ILE A 143 -8.90 -11.95 5.76
C ILE A 143 -9.68 -12.74 4.69
N SER A 144 -9.94 -12.13 3.54
CA SER A 144 -10.69 -12.77 2.45
C SER A 144 -9.95 -13.98 1.90
N SER A 145 -8.62 -13.90 1.77
CA SER A 145 -7.78 -14.99 1.28
C SER A 145 -7.73 -16.16 2.26
N ILE A 146 -7.55 -15.90 3.56
CA ILE A 146 -7.54 -16.95 4.59
C ILE A 146 -8.91 -17.65 4.64
N LYS A 147 -10.01 -16.90 4.61
CA LYS A 147 -11.37 -17.45 4.56
C LYS A 147 -11.58 -18.31 3.32
N LEU A 148 -11.14 -17.85 2.14
CA LEU A 148 -11.25 -18.58 0.89
C LEU A 148 -10.45 -19.90 0.94
N LYS A 149 -9.19 -19.87 1.40
CA LYS A 149 -8.36 -21.08 1.53
C LYS A 149 -8.95 -22.09 2.51
N LYS A 150 -9.51 -21.62 3.64
CA LYS A 150 -10.18 -22.49 4.62
C LYS A 150 -11.39 -23.19 4.01
N LEU A 151 -12.26 -22.45 3.31
CA LEU A 151 -13.44 -23.02 2.65
C LEU A 151 -13.08 -24.02 1.54
N LEU A 152 -12.06 -23.70 0.73
CA LEU A 152 -11.59 -24.60 -0.33
C LEU A 152 -10.97 -25.89 0.23
N ARG A 153 -10.26 -25.82 1.37
CA ARG A 153 -9.70 -27.01 2.03
C ARG A 153 -10.77 -27.93 2.60
N VAL A 154 -11.78 -27.38 3.27
CA VAL A 154 -12.91 -28.16 3.81
C VAL A 154 -13.68 -28.88 2.70
N ARG A 155 -13.86 -28.23 1.54
CA ARG A 155 -14.56 -28.83 0.40
C ARG A 155 -13.70 -29.81 -0.40
N GLY A 156 -12.39 -29.55 -0.51
CA GLY A 156 -11.46 -30.44 -1.19
C GLY A 156 -11.24 -31.76 -0.45
N GLY A 157 -11.18 -31.72 0.88
CA GLY A 157 -11.10 -32.94 1.72
C GLY A 157 -12.43 -33.69 1.90
N ALA A 158 -13.52 -33.25 1.27
CA ALA A 158 -14.80 -33.97 1.24
C ALA A 158 -14.99 -34.79 -0.07
N HIS A 159 -13.99 -34.77 -0.95
CA HIS A 159 -13.97 -35.50 -2.23
C HIS A 159 -12.74 -36.42 -2.36
N GLU A 160 -12.00 -36.62 -1.27
CA GLU A 160 -11.02 -37.71 -1.10
C GLU A 160 -11.58 -38.71 -0.10
#